data_AF-A0A2S8GN66-F1
#
_entry.id   AF-A0A2S8GN66-F1
#
_cell.length_a   1.000
_cell.length_b   1.000
_cell.length_c   1.000
_cell.angle_alpha   90.00
_cell.angle_beta   90.00
_cell.angle_gamma   90.00
#
_symmetry.space_group_name_H-M   'P 1'
#
loop_
_entity.id
_entity.type
_entity.pdbx_description
1 polymer ?
#
loop_
_entity_poly.entity_id
_entity_poly.type
_entity_poly.pdbx_seq_one_letter_code
_entity_poly.pdbx_strand_id
1 'polypeptide(L)'
;MLLSHPGAALIDCEDCQRFLYDLETGRRVTVRQGPDRQAAPVPRLAEMPLQCGSCPKRSPQHAVQVELSAKNWKTYRLWREVRATYGRCLSPAMARDSIIRRNLAAIDAVVDRRQLERRR
;
A
#
# COMPACT_ATOMS: atom_id res chain seq x y z
N MET A 1 7.07 -7.46 3.30
CA MET A 1 5.69 -7.28 3.82
C MET A 1 5.13 -6.04 3.13
N LEU A 2 3.89 -6.03 2.61
CA LEU A 2 3.38 -4.92 1.80
C LEU A 2 3.42 -3.54 2.49
N LEU A 3 3.43 -3.51 3.82
CA LEU A 3 3.65 -2.29 4.62
C LEU A 3 4.96 -1.55 4.28
N SER A 4 5.99 -2.24 3.78
CA SER A 4 7.27 -1.65 3.37
C SER A 4 7.35 -1.28 1.89
N HIS A 5 6.29 -1.54 1.12
CA HIS A 5 6.22 -1.26 -0.31
C HIS A 5 4.88 -0.58 -0.62
N PRO A 6 4.70 0.68 -0.17
CA PRO A 6 3.43 1.38 -0.27
C PRO A 6 2.96 1.52 -1.71
N GLY A 7 3.87 1.73 -2.67
CA GLY A 7 3.53 1.74 -4.10
C GLY A 7 2.90 0.42 -4.54
N ALA A 8 3.61 -0.70 -4.38
CA ALA A 8 3.08 -2.03 -4.70
C ALA A 8 1.77 -2.38 -3.96
N ALA A 9 1.55 -1.86 -2.76
CA ALA A 9 0.30 -2.08 -2.02
C ALA A 9 -0.92 -1.41 -2.66
N LEU A 10 -0.72 -0.29 -3.36
CA LEU A 10 -1.79 0.45 -4.04
C LEU A 10 -2.19 -0.14 -5.39
N ILE A 11 -1.36 -1.04 -5.96
CA ILE A 11 -1.56 -1.58 -7.30
C ILE A 11 -2.55 -2.74 -7.25
N ASP A 12 -3.63 -2.66 -8.01
CA ASP A 12 -4.51 -3.80 -8.27
C ASP A 12 -3.84 -4.79 -9.24
N CYS A 13 -3.90 -6.09 -8.94
CA CYS A 13 -3.21 -7.10 -9.74
C CYS A 13 -3.85 -7.32 -11.11
N GLU A 14 -5.18 -7.21 -11.25
CA GLU A 14 -5.87 -7.33 -12.53
C GLU A 14 -5.57 -6.11 -13.41
N ASP A 15 -5.56 -4.92 -12.82
CA ASP A 15 -5.19 -3.70 -13.53
C ASP A 15 -3.70 -3.68 -13.92
N CYS A 16 -2.83 -4.23 -13.07
CA CYS A 16 -1.39 -4.39 -13.37
C CYS A 16 -1.13 -5.33 -14.55
N GLN A 17 -2.02 -6.29 -14.83
CA GLN A 17 -1.93 -7.11 -16.05
C GLN A 17 -2.22 -6.31 -17.32
N ARG A 18 -2.98 -5.21 -17.20
CA ARG A 18 -3.41 -4.39 -18.33
C ARG A 18 -2.49 -3.19 -18.57
N PHE A 19 -1.94 -2.61 -17.51
CA PHE A 19 -1.16 -1.36 -17.58
C PHE A 19 0.20 -1.46 -16.88
N LEU A 20 1.12 -0.61 -17.31
CA LEU A 20 2.41 -0.45 -16.63
C LEU A 20 2.28 0.42 -15.38
N TYR A 21 2.96 -0.01 -14.33
CA TYR A 21 3.02 0.67 -13.05
C TYR A 21 4.46 0.91 -12.62
N ASP A 22 4.64 1.96 -11.86
CA ASP A 22 5.82 2.18 -11.03
C ASP A 22 5.57 1.54 -9.66
N LEU A 23 6.40 0.55 -9.30
CA LEU A 23 6.26 -0.19 -8.04
C LEU A 23 6.64 0.63 -6.80
N GLU A 24 7.44 1.68 -6.95
CA GLU A 24 7.83 2.56 -5.86
C GLU A 24 6.68 3.49 -5.51
N THR A 25 6.07 4.12 -6.52
CA THR A 25 5.00 5.11 -6.32
C THR A 25 3.59 4.53 -6.35
N GLY A 26 3.40 3.34 -6.93
CA GLY A 26 2.10 2.70 -7.12
C GLY A 26 1.25 3.37 -8.21
N ARG A 27 1.84 4.27 -9.01
CA ARG A 27 1.12 5.03 -10.05
C ARG A 27 1.26 4.35 -11.40
N ARG A 28 0.21 4.48 -12.23
CA ARG A 28 0.29 4.08 -13.64
C ARG A 28 1.36 4.92 -14.33
N VAL A 29 2.20 4.27 -15.12
CA VAL A 29 3.08 4.95 -16.07
C VAL A 29 2.19 5.55 -17.15
N THR A 30 2.34 6.84 -17.41
CA THR A 30 1.57 7.55 -18.43
C THR A 30 2.49 8.09 -19.51
N VAL A 31 1.96 8.16 -20.73
CA VAL A 31 2.60 8.79 -21.88
C VAL A 31 1.69 9.88 -22.42
N ARG A 32 2.27 10.93 -23.00
CA ARG A 32 1.51 12.00 -23.64
C ARG A 32 1.12 11.56 -25.05
N GLN A 33 -0.18 11.53 -25.32
CA GLN A 33 -0.74 11.12 -26.62
C GLN A 33 -1.58 12.23 -27.24
N GLY A 34 -1.68 12.20 -28.57
CA GLY A 34 -2.48 13.12 -29.37
C GLY A 34 -1.89 14.53 -29.53
N PRO A 35 -2.55 15.38 -30.33
CA PRO A 35 -2.10 16.76 -30.60
C PRO A 35 -2.06 17.62 -29.32
N ASP A 36 -2.99 17.39 -28.39
CA ASP A 36 -3.08 18.11 -27.11
C ASP A 36 -2.18 17.53 -26.01
N ARG A 37 -1.40 16.48 -26.31
CA ARG A 37 -0.45 15.85 -25.39
C ARG A 37 -1.06 15.42 -24.04
N GLN A 38 -2.27 14.85 -24.08
CA GLN A 38 -2.96 14.37 -22.88
C GLN A 38 -2.27 13.13 -22.30
N ALA A 39 -2.18 13.03 -20.98
CA ALA A 39 -1.55 11.90 -20.30
C ALA A 39 -2.49 10.68 -20.31
N ALA A 40 -2.07 9.62 -21.00
CA ALA A 40 -2.79 8.35 -21.08
C ALA A 40 -1.96 7.22 -20.43
N PRO A 41 -2.59 6.26 -19.71
CA PRO A 41 -1.90 5.09 -19.19
C PRO A 41 -1.24 4.26 -20.30
N VAL A 42 -0.02 3.77 -20.04
CA VAL A 42 0.66 2.87 -20.97
C VAL A 42 0.09 1.45 -20.82
N PRO A 43 -0.59 0.90 -21.85
CA PRO A 43 -1.03 -0.48 -21.82
C PRO A 43 0.19 -1.42 -21.90
N ARG A 44 0.08 -2.59 -21.29
CA ARG A 44 1.06 -3.66 -21.51
C ARG A 44 0.87 -4.24 -22.91
N LEU A 45 1.99 -4.47 -23.60
CA LEU A 45 2.01 -5.20 -24.85
C LEU A 45 1.80 -6.70 -24.58
N ALA A 46 1.30 -7.42 -25.58
CA ALA A 46 1.29 -8.87 -25.56
C ALA A 46 2.72 -9.39 -25.30
N GLU A 47 2.85 -10.42 -24.45
CA GLU A 47 4.12 -11.04 -24.06
C GLU A 47 5.04 -10.22 -23.13
N MET A 48 4.66 -8.99 -22.77
CA MET A 48 5.47 -8.21 -21.82
C MET A 48 5.44 -8.84 -20.42
N PRO A 49 6.60 -9.16 -19.81
CA PRO A 49 6.62 -9.83 -18.52
C PRO A 49 6.01 -8.95 -17.41
N LEU A 50 5.26 -9.58 -16.52
CA LEU A 50 4.74 -8.91 -15.33
C LEU A 50 5.88 -8.53 -14.39
N GLN A 51 5.73 -7.39 -13.72
CA GLN A 51 6.67 -6.94 -12.67
C GLN A 51 6.57 -7.77 -11.38
N CYS A 52 5.80 -8.87 -11.40
CA CYS A 52 5.58 -9.80 -10.30
C CYS A 52 6.87 -10.34 -9.69
N GLY A 53 7.94 -10.53 -10.47
CA GLY A 53 9.24 -10.97 -9.95
C GLY A 53 9.90 -9.99 -8.96
N SER A 54 9.67 -8.68 -9.14
CA SER A 54 10.16 -7.63 -8.23
C SER A 54 9.07 -7.14 -7.26
N CYS A 55 7.81 -7.45 -7.53
CA CYS A 55 6.69 -7.04 -6.71
C CYS A 55 6.60 -7.90 -5.44
N PRO A 56 6.43 -7.30 -4.25
CA PRO A 56 6.24 -8.04 -3.01
C PRO A 56 4.97 -8.90 -3.00
N LYS A 57 4.01 -8.65 -3.90
CA LYS A 57 2.83 -9.49 -4.10
C LYS A 57 3.16 -10.82 -4.78
N ARG A 58 4.27 -10.92 -5.52
CA ARG A 58 4.79 -12.10 -6.27
C ARG A 58 3.87 -12.69 -7.34
N SER A 59 2.57 -12.76 -7.11
CA SER A 59 1.55 -13.18 -8.06
C SER A 59 0.18 -12.65 -7.61
N PRO A 60 -0.82 -12.57 -8.50
CA PRO A 60 -2.19 -12.24 -8.10
C PRO A 60 -2.74 -13.16 -7.00
N GLN A 61 -2.41 -14.46 -7.05
CA GLN A 61 -2.87 -15.43 -6.06
C GLN A 61 -2.21 -15.20 -4.69
N HIS A 62 -0.93 -14.81 -4.67
CA HIS A 62 -0.22 -14.50 -3.42
C HIS A 62 -0.54 -13.09 -2.90
N ALA A 63 -0.99 -12.17 -3.76
CA ALA A 63 -1.45 -10.83 -3.37
C ALA A 63 -2.51 -10.90 -2.27
N VAL A 64 -3.49 -11.80 -2.39
CA VAL A 64 -4.56 -12.01 -1.41
C VAL A 64 -4.02 -12.35 -0.01
N GLN A 65 -2.88 -13.04 0.07
CA GLN A 65 -2.25 -13.43 1.33
C GLN A 65 -1.48 -12.29 1.99
N VAL A 66 -0.99 -11.33 1.19
CA VAL A 66 -0.18 -10.22 1.69
C VAL A 66 -0.99 -8.93 1.85
N GLU A 67 -2.13 -8.81 1.18
CA GLU A 67 -3.03 -7.67 1.26
C GLU A 67 -3.74 -7.61 2.61
N LEU A 68 -3.96 -6.38 3.07
CA LEU A 68 -4.73 -6.16 4.28
C LEU A 68 -6.20 -6.34 3.96
N SER A 69 -6.89 -7.19 4.72
CA SER A 69 -8.34 -7.25 4.71
C SER A 69 -8.94 -5.86 4.96
N ALA A 70 -10.16 -5.59 4.48
CA ALA A 70 -10.80 -4.28 4.66
C ALA A 70 -10.85 -3.82 6.13
N LYS A 71 -11.02 -4.76 7.07
CA LYS A 71 -10.97 -4.49 8.52
C LYS A 71 -9.57 -4.09 8.99
N ASN A 72 -8.54 -4.81 8.55
CA ASN A 72 -7.16 -4.47 8.88
C ASN A 72 -6.76 -3.14 8.24
N TRP A 73 -7.31 -2.84 7.06
CA TRP A 73 -7.02 -1.61 6.35
C TRP A 73 -7.60 -0.37 7.06
N LYS A 74 -8.84 -0.48 7.55
CA LYS A 74 -9.45 0.54 8.44
C LYS A 74 -8.63 0.75 9.72
N THR A 75 -8.18 -0.34 10.34
CA THR A 75 -7.35 -0.28 11.56
C THR A 75 -6.02 0.45 11.31
N TYR A 76 -5.34 0.15 10.20
CA TYR A 76 -4.11 0.83 9.84
C TYR A 76 -4.32 2.31 9.50
N ARG A 77 -5.41 2.64 8.80
CA ARG A 77 -5.77 4.04 8.52
C ARG A 77 -5.98 4.81 9.82
N LEU A 78 -6.73 4.23 10.77
CA LEU A 78 -6.92 4.82 12.10
C LEU A 78 -5.56 5.03 12.80
N TRP A 79 -4.65 4.04 12.76
CA TRP A 79 -3.31 4.18 13.31
C TRP A 79 -2.55 5.36 12.70
N ARG A 80 -2.60 5.56 11.38
CA ARG A 80 -1.95 6.70 10.71
C ARG A 80 -2.53 8.03 11.16
N GLU A 81 -3.85 8.13 11.27
CA GLU A 81 -4.55 9.34 11.73
C GLU A 81 -4.19 9.64 13.20
N VAL A 82 -4.15 8.63 14.06
CA VAL A 82 -3.71 8.75 15.46
C VAL A 82 -2.28 9.25 15.55
N ARG A 83 -1.35 8.66 14.78
CA ARG A 83 0.06 9.08 14.74
C ARG A 83 0.21 10.52 14.26
N ALA A 84 -0.49 10.90 13.19
CA ALA A 84 -0.41 12.25 12.62
C ALA A 84 -0.99 13.33 13.55
N THR A 85 -2.01 12.98 14.34
CA THR A 85 -2.70 13.92 15.23
C THR A 85 -2.27 13.81 16.69
N TYR A 86 -1.25 13.00 16.99
CA TYR A 86 -0.82 12.68 18.35
C TYR A 86 -1.99 12.22 19.26
N GLY A 87 -2.89 11.41 18.70
CA GLY A 87 -4.04 10.85 19.41
C GLY A 87 -5.26 11.76 19.55
N ARG A 88 -5.22 13.01 19.07
CA ARG A 88 -6.34 13.96 19.18
C ARG A 88 -7.56 13.58 18.34
N CYS A 89 -7.41 12.72 17.33
CA CYS A 89 -8.54 12.23 16.54
C CYS A 89 -9.41 11.19 17.26
N LEU A 90 -8.99 10.68 18.43
CA LEU A 90 -9.74 9.68 19.18
C LEU A 90 -10.75 10.33 20.12
N SER A 91 -11.96 9.76 20.18
CA SER A 91 -12.90 10.10 21.26
C SER A 91 -12.41 9.53 22.60
N PRO A 92 -12.85 10.08 23.76
CA PRO A 92 -12.50 9.53 25.08
C PRO A 92 -12.90 8.06 25.27
N ALA A 93 -13.94 7.60 24.57
CA ALA A 93 -14.32 6.18 24.57
C ALA A 93 -13.31 5.33 23.79
N MET A 94 -12.95 5.75 22.57
CA MET A 94 -11.97 5.05 21.74
C MET A 94 -10.59 5.00 22.38
N ALA A 95 -10.16 6.08 23.03
CA ALA A 95 -8.88 6.14 23.72
C ALA A 95 -8.76 5.14 24.88
N ARG A 96 -9.89 4.74 25.48
CA ARG A 96 -9.95 3.75 26.57
C ARG A 96 -10.20 2.32 26.08
N ASP A 97 -10.58 2.14 24.83
CA ASP A 97 -10.86 0.83 24.23
C ASP A 97 -9.58 -0.02 24.15
N SER A 98 -9.61 -1.20 24.79
CA SER A 98 -8.46 -2.10 24.87
C SER A 98 -8.13 -2.77 23.54
N ILE A 99 -9.12 -3.00 22.68
CA ILE A 99 -8.95 -3.59 21.35
C ILE A 99 -8.24 -2.58 20.44
N ILE A 100 -8.69 -1.32 20.42
CA ILE A 100 -8.05 -0.25 19.66
C ILE A 100 -6.59 -0.11 20.12
N ARG A 101 -6.36 0.07 21.43
CA ARG A 101 -5.00 0.23 21.97
C ARG A 101 -4.08 -0.94 21.60
N ARG A 102 -4.54 -2.19 21.76
CA ARG A 102 -3.77 -3.39 21.41
C ARG A 102 -3.42 -3.42 19.92
N ASN A 103 -4.38 -3.13 19.05
CA ASN A 103 -4.17 -3.15 17.61
C ASN A 103 -3.20 -2.04 17.17
N LEU A 104 -3.36 -0.82 17.70
CA LEU A 104 -2.47 0.29 17.42
C LEU A 104 -1.04 0.01 17.87
N ALA A 105 -0.86 -0.55 19.08
CA ALA A 105 0.45 -0.93 19.60
C ALA A 105 1.13 -2.02 18.76
N ALA A 106 0.37 -3.03 18.31
CA ALA A 106 0.89 -4.07 17.43
C ALA A 106 1.40 -3.52 16.10
N ILE A 107 0.70 -2.53 15.53
CA ILE A 107 1.13 -1.85 14.30
C ILE A 107 2.39 -1.02 14.55
N ASP A 108 2.45 -0.26 15.66
CA ASP A 108 3.61 0.56 16.01
C ASP A 108 4.87 -0.29 16.15
N ALA A 109 4.78 -1.44 16.84
CA ALA A 109 5.91 -2.37 17.01
C ALA A 109 6.47 -2.90 15.68
N VAL A 110 5.61 -3.11 14.68
CA VAL A 110 6.02 -3.54 13.34
C VAL A 110 6.71 -2.39 12.59
N VAL A 111 6.16 -1.18 12.68
CA VAL A 111 6.70 0.00 12.01
C VAL A 111 8.05 0.40 12.58
N ASP A 112 8.17 0.45 13.91
CA ASP A 112 9.41 0.84 14.60
C ASP A 112 10.54 -0.13 14.30
N ARG A 113 10.27 -1.45 14.34
CA ARG A 113 11.25 -2.48 13.98
C ARG A 113 11.80 -2.25 12.56
N ARG A 114 10.93 -1.93 11.60
CA ARG A 114 11.34 -1.66 10.22
C ARG A 114 12.11 -0.36 10.07
N GLN A 115 11.74 0.69 10.80
CA GLN A 115 12.49 1.95 10.77
C GLN A 115 13.91 1.77 11.31
N LEU A 116 14.09 0.94 12.34
CA LEU A 116 15.41 0.57 12.86
C LEU A 116 16.24 -0.21 11.84
N GLU A 117 15.64 -1.18 11.14
CA GLU A 117 16.32 -1.94 10.08
C GLU A 117 16.80 -1.05 8.93
N ARG A 118 16.04 -0.02 8.55
CA ARG A 118 16.43 0.93 7.47
C ARG A 118 17.57 1.88 7.84
N ARG A 119 17.89 2.02 9.12
CA ARG A 119 18.95 2.91 9.62
C ARG A 119 20.30 2.20 9.76
N ARG A 120 20.34 0.88 9.58
CA ARG A 120 21.55 0.06 9.56
C ARG A 120 22.00 -0.15 8.12
#